data_AF-A0A2V6DZ88-F1
#
_entry.id   AF-A0A2V6DZ88-F1
#
_cell.length_a   1.000
_cell.length_b   1.000
_cell.length_c   1.000
_cell.angle_alpha   90.00
_cell.angle_beta   90.00
_cell.angle_gamma   90.00
#
_symmetry.space_group_name_H-M   'P 1'
#
loop_
_entity.id
_entity.type
_entity.pdbx_description
1 polymer ?
#
loop_
_entity_poly.entity_id
_entity_poly.type
_entity_poly.pdbx_seq_one_letter_code
_entity_poly.pdbx_strand_id
1 'polypeptide(L)'
;MKLFTSTSIIDSIDERNEIARVAGAEAVDMETGAIADVCRVHGVPLLSLRVISDTTSQPFPAPPSVLFDVERQRTNFGGLFAYLLRDPGSVWRLFRFGRQIARARASLTDAIIALVKEL
;
A
#
# COMPACT_ATOMS: atom_id res chain seq x y z
N MET A 1 4.34 16.72 -0.76
CA MET A 1 3.84 15.36 -0.99
C MET A 1 2.52 15.37 -1.74
N LYS A 2 2.56 15.19 -3.06
CA LYS A 2 1.37 14.95 -3.89
C LYS A 2 1.02 13.47 -3.89
N LEU A 3 -0.25 13.15 -3.63
CA LEU A 3 -0.77 11.78 -3.63
C LEU A 3 -1.54 11.51 -4.92
N PHE A 4 -1.39 10.30 -5.46
CA PHE A 4 -2.26 9.73 -6.47
C PHE A 4 -3.10 8.58 -5.90
N THR A 5 -4.41 8.61 -6.10
CA THR A 5 -5.30 7.50 -5.72
C THR A 5 -5.61 6.68 -6.97
N SER A 6 -5.17 5.43 -6.96
CA SER A 6 -5.36 4.46 -8.05
C SER A 6 -6.63 3.62 -7.82
N THR A 7 -7.28 3.21 -8.91
CA THR A 7 -8.38 2.24 -8.86
C THR A 7 -7.93 0.78 -8.93
N SER A 8 -6.62 0.54 -9.06
CA SER A 8 -6.04 -0.80 -9.17
C SER A 8 -4.65 -0.88 -8.51
N ILE A 9 -4.18 -2.10 -8.24
CA ILE A 9 -2.85 -2.31 -7.68
C ILE A 9 -1.78 -1.98 -8.72
N ILE A 10 -0.86 -1.09 -8.35
CA ILE A 10 0.30 -0.72 -9.16
C ILE A 10 1.54 -1.49 -8.69
N ASP A 11 1.94 -2.51 -9.44
CA ASP A 11 3.10 -3.36 -9.13
C ASP A 11 4.31 -3.06 -10.02
N SER A 12 4.06 -2.62 -11.26
CA SER A 12 5.14 -2.31 -12.20
C SER A 12 5.90 -1.05 -11.79
N ILE A 13 7.24 -1.13 -11.82
CA ILE A 13 8.11 0.03 -11.64
C ILE A 13 7.85 1.06 -12.75
N ASP A 14 7.61 0.62 -13.98
CA ASP A 14 7.36 1.52 -15.12
C ASP A 14 6.07 2.30 -14.93
N GLU A 15 5.02 1.64 -14.45
CA GLU A 15 3.74 2.29 -14.16
C GLU A 15 3.86 3.30 -13.01
N ARG A 16 4.62 2.95 -11.95
CA ARG A 16 4.92 3.88 -10.85
C ARG A 16 5.69 5.11 -11.33
N ASN A 17 6.69 4.91 -12.19
CA ASN A 17 7.51 6.00 -12.75
C ASN A 17 6.67 6.89 -13.66
N GLU A 18 5.77 6.31 -14.45
CA GLU A 18 4.88 7.06 -15.33
C GLU A 18 3.88 7.89 -14.52
N ILE A 19 3.28 7.32 -13.46
CA ILE A 19 2.42 8.07 -12.53
C ILE A 19 3.20 9.21 -11.88
N ALA A 20 4.42 8.98 -11.41
CA ALA A 20 5.26 10.02 -10.82
C ALA A 20 5.55 11.14 -11.84
N ARG A 21 5.86 10.79 -13.10
CA ARG A 21 6.17 11.75 -14.16
C ARG A 21 4.95 12.55 -14.62
N VAL A 22 3.81 11.91 -14.84
CA VAL A 22 2.59 12.52 -15.39
C VAL A 22 1.79 13.24 -14.31
N ALA A 23 1.56 12.57 -13.18
CA ALA A 23 0.76 13.13 -12.09
C ALA A 23 1.60 13.98 -11.12
N GLY A 24 2.94 13.92 -11.17
CA GLY A 24 3.80 14.57 -10.18
C GLY A 24 3.64 13.95 -8.79
N ALA A 25 3.19 12.70 -8.71
CA ALA A 25 2.86 12.02 -7.47
C ALA A 25 4.12 11.50 -6.77
N GLU A 26 4.19 11.73 -5.46
CA GLU A 26 5.26 11.25 -4.59
C GLU A 26 4.85 9.95 -3.85
N ALA A 27 3.56 9.67 -3.77
CA ALA A 27 2.99 8.48 -3.17
C ALA A 27 1.73 8.04 -3.91
N VAL A 28 1.38 6.76 -3.77
CA VAL A 28 0.16 6.16 -4.33
C VAL A 28 -0.60 5.42 -3.23
N ASP A 29 -1.93 5.51 -3.25
CA ASP A 29 -2.84 4.63 -2.50
C ASP A 29 -4.08 4.30 -3.33
N MET A 30 -5.10 3.68 -2.71
CA MET A 30 -6.32 3.26 -3.42
C MET A 30 -7.61 3.86 -2.85
N GLU A 31 -7.58 4.47 -1.67
CA GLU A 31 -8.78 4.86 -0.93
C GLU A 31 -8.91 6.37 -0.72
N THR A 32 -7.81 7.12 -0.60
CA THR A 32 -7.87 8.49 -0.06
C THR A 32 -8.69 9.43 -0.93
N GLY A 33 -8.61 9.32 -2.26
CA GLY A 33 -9.41 10.15 -3.17
C GLY A 33 -10.91 10.04 -2.90
N ALA A 34 -11.42 8.81 -2.77
CA ALA A 34 -12.83 8.55 -2.49
C ALA A 34 -13.24 9.10 -1.10
N ILE A 35 -12.39 8.91 -0.09
CA ILE A 35 -12.64 9.43 1.28
C ILE A 35 -12.65 10.96 1.26
N ALA A 36 -11.69 11.59 0.58
CA ALA A 36 -11.58 13.04 0.47
C ALA A 36 -12.79 13.67 -0.23
N ASP A 37 -13.31 13.03 -1.27
CA ASP A 37 -14.52 13.48 -1.96
C ASP A 37 -15.74 13.47 -1.04
N VAL A 38 -15.93 12.39 -0.26
CA VAL A 38 -17.03 12.31 0.72
C VAL A 38 -16.87 13.37 1.82
N CYS A 39 -15.67 13.51 2.40
CA CYS A 39 -15.39 14.53 3.42
C CYS A 39 -15.66 15.95 2.91
N ARG A 40 -15.26 16.25 1.67
CA ARG A 40 -15.50 17.54 1.01
C ARG A 40 -16.98 17.83 0.83
N VAL A 41 -17.77 16.84 0.38
CA VAL A 41 -19.22 16.98 0.21
C VAL A 41 -19.92 17.27 1.55
N HIS A 42 -19.46 16.66 2.64
CA HIS A 42 -20.07 16.83 3.96
C HIS A 42 -19.41 17.91 4.83
N GLY A 43 -18.43 18.65 4.32
CA GLY A 43 -17.72 19.69 5.08
C GLY A 43 -16.93 19.15 6.29
N VAL A 44 -16.52 17.88 6.25
CA VAL A 44 -15.74 17.24 7.31
C VAL A 44 -14.24 17.50 7.08
N PRO A 45 -13.51 18.12 8.02
CA PRO A 45 -12.07 18.26 7.92
C PRO A 45 -11.39 16.89 7.84
N LEU A 46 -10.46 16.72 6.91
CA LEU A 46 -9.72 15.48 6.70
C LEU A 46 -8.22 15.70 6.82
N LEU A 47 -7.57 14.92 7.67
CA LEU A 47 -6.12 14.78 7.73
C LEU A 47 -5.75 13.36 7.32
N SER A 48 -4.90 13.21 6.30
CA SER A 48 -4.40 11.91 5.86
C SER A 48 -2.94 11.72 6.31
N LEU A 49 -2.74 10.84 7.30
CA LEU A 49 -1.43 10.44 7.78
C LEU A 49 -1.04 9.09 7.20
N ARG A 50 0.20 8.95 6.72
CA ARG A 50 0.65 7.75 6.03
C ARG A 50 2.12 7.45 6.26
N VAL A 51 2.47 6.18 6.10
CA VAL A 51 3.85 5.68 6.08
C VAL A 51 4.10 5.02 4.73
N ILE A 52 5.32 5.14 4.21
CA ILE A 52 5.70 4.49 2.95
C ILE A 52 6.01 3.01 3.23
N SER A 53 5.14 2.11 2.75
CA SER A 53 5.27 0.66 2.93
C SER A 53 6.34 0.03 2.05
N ASP A 54 6.47 0.53 0.82
CA ASP A 54 7.28 -0.03 -0.24
C ASP A 54 7.78 1.07 -1.19
N THR A 55 8.83 0.77 -1.96
CA THR A 55 9.44 1.68 -2.91
C THR A 55 9.69 0.95 -4.22
N THR A 56 10.00 1.67 -5.30
CA THR A 56 10.37 1.07 -6.60
C THR A 56 11.58 0.12 -6.49
N SER A 57 12.46 0.32 -5.50
CA SER A 57 13.60 -0.57 -5.22
C SER A 57 13.23 -1.86 -4.47
N GLN A 58 11.99 -1.95 -3.97
CA GLN A 58 11.51 -3.05 -3.12
C GLN A 58 10.13 -3.51 -3.61
N PRO A 59 10.06 -4.18 -4.78
CA PRO A 59 8.80 -4.64 -5.34
C PRO A 59 8.13 -5.70 -4.45
N PHE A 60 6.85 -5.97 -4.72
CA PHE A 60 6.08 -6.97 -3.98
C PHE A 60 6.77 -8.35 -4.03
N PRO A 61 6.70 -9.14 -2.95
CA PRO A 61 7.41 -10.41 -2.85
C PRO A 61 6.86 -11.51 -3.77
N ALA A 62 5.65 -11.32 -4.28
CA ALA A 62 4.92 -12.20 -5.18
C ALA A 62 3.94 -11.36 -6.03
N PRO A 63 3.41 -11.90 -7.15
CA PRO A 63 2.46 -11.18 -7.98
C PRO A 63 1.23 -10.71 -7.18
N PRO A 64 0.70 -9.50 -7.43
CA PRO A 64 -0.46 -8.96 -6.74
C PRO A 64 -1.66 -9.91 -6.76
N SER A 65 -1.92 -10.57 -7.89
CA SER A 65 -3.01 -11.54 -8.06
C SER A 65 -2.91 -12.77 -7.15
N VAL A 66 -1.71 -13.07 -6.65
CA VAL A 66 -1.45 -14.15 -5.70
C VAL A 66 -1.56 -13.64 -4.25
N LEU A 67 -1.10 -12.40 -4.00
CA LEU A 67 -1.13 -11.78 -2.67
C LEU A 67 -2.54 -11.30 -2.27
N PHE A 68 -3.28 -10.77 -3.24
CA PHE A 68 -4.58 -10.14 -3.06
C PHE A 68 -5.47 -10.42 -4.27
N ASP A 69 -6.59 -11.10 -4.04
CA ASP A 69 -7.71 -11.10 -4.96
C ASP A 69 -8.42 -9.74 -4.83
N VAL A 70 -8.15 -8.85 -5.77
CA VAL A 70 -8.70 -7.49 -5.80
C VAL A 70 -10.22 -7.50 -5.96
N GLU A 71 -10.77 -8.49 -6.68
CA GLU A 71 -12.22 -8.62 -6.88
C GLU A 71 -12.93 -9.12 -5.61
N ARG A 72 -12.29 -10.01 -4.85
CA ARG A 72 -12.87 -10.60 -3.63
C ARG A 72 -12.41 -9.96 -2.33
N GLN A 73 -11.53 -8.96 -2.38
CA GLN A 73 -10.85 -8.36 -1.22
C GLN A 73 -10.25 -9.40 -0.26
N ARG A 74 -9.76 -10.53 -0.79
CA ARG A 74 -9.27 -11.67 0.01
C ARG A 74 -7.97 -12.21 -0.54
N THR A 75 -7.11 -12.75 0.30
CA THR A 75 -5.90 -13.44 -0.17
C THR A 75 -6.28 -14.78 -0.81
N ASN A 76 -5.78 -15.05 -2.02
CA ASN A 76 -5.90 -16.37 -2.63
C ASN A 76 -4.89 -17.34 -1.99
N PHE A 77 -5.26 -17.91 -0.84
CA PHE A 77 -4.39 -18.81 -0.07
C PHE A 77 -3.91 -20.03 -0.87
N GLY A 78 -4.73 -20.56 -1.78
CA GLY A 78 -4.35 -21.68 -2.64
C GLY A 78 -3.28 -21.30 -3.67
N GLY A 79 -3.46 -20.15 -4.34
CA GLY A 79 -2.47 -19.60 -5.26
C GLY A 79 -1.17 -19.24 -4.55
N LEU A 80 -1.26 -18.64 -3.36
CA LEU A 80 -0.10 -18.32 -2.54
C LEU A 80 0.68 -19.57 -2.14
N PHE A 81 0.00 -20.62 -1.66
CA PHE A 81 0.65 -21.87 -1.29
C PHE A 81 1.36 -22.53 -2.48
N ALA A 82 0.70 -22.58 -3.65
CA ALA A 82 1.30 -23.11 -4.87
C ALA A 82 2.51 -22.29 -5.34
N TYR A 83 2.48 -20.97 -5.17
CA TYR A 83 3.61 -20.09 -5.47
C TYR A 83 4.79 -20.32 -4.53
N LEU A 84 4.54 -20.44 -3.21
CA LEU A 84 5.57 -20.71 -2.22
C LEU A 84 6.23 -22.08 -2.42
N LEU A 85 5.48 -23.10 -2.87
CA LEU A 85 6.03 -24.42 -3.20
C LEU A 85 6.94 -24.38 -4.43
N ARG A 86 6.63 -23.54 -5.42
CA ARG A 86 7.42 -23.40 -6.66
C ARG A 86 8.66 -22.53 -6.48
N ASP A 87 8.62 -21.55 -5.59
CA ASP A 87 9.76 -20.70 -5.27
C ASP A 87 9.96 -20.60 -3.75
N PRO A 88 10.74 -21.50 -3.14
CA PRO A 88 11.01 -21.46 -1.70
C PRO A 88 11.70 -20.16 -1.24
N GLY A 89 12.42 -19.47 -2.15
CA GLY A 89 13.05 -18.18 -1.85
C GLY A 89 12.03 -17.06 -1.61
N SER A 90 10.81 -17.21 -2.15
CA SER A 90 9.71 -16.26 -1.92
C SER A 90 9.22 -16.25 -0.47
N VAL A 91 9.39 -17.34 0.28
CA VAL A 91 9.04 -17.40 1.72
C VAL A 91 9.85 -16.37 2.49
N TRP A 92 11.16 -16.29 2.23
CA TRP A 92 12.04 -15.30 2.88
C TRP A 92 11.69 -13.87 2.47
N ARG A 93 11.34 -13.63 1.19
CA ARG A 93 10.92 -12.31 0.71
C ARG A 93 9.60 -11.88 1.36
N LEU A 94 8.64 -12.78 1.47
CA LEU A 94 7.36 -12.53 2.11
C LEU A 94 7.52 -12.28 3.61
N PHE A 95 8.37 -13.04 4.29
CA PHE A 95 8.70 -12.82 5.69
C PHE A 95 9.36 -11.45 5.92
N ARG A 96 10.34 -11.07 5.07
CA ARG A 96 10.98 -9.75 5.12
C ARG A 96 9.96 -8.63 4.89
N PHE A 97 9.10 -8.78 3.90
CA PHE A 97 8.02 -7.85 3.61
C PHE A 97 7.05 -7.71 4.80
N GLY A 98 6.61 -8.83 5.39
CA GLY A 98 5.76 -8.82 6.58
C GLY A 98 6.39 -8.07 7.77
N ARG A 99 7.70 -8.26 8.01
CA ARG A 99 8.43 -7.50 9.03
C ARG A 99 8.50 -6.00 8.73
N GLN A 100 8.67 -5.63 7.46
CA GLN A 100 8.68 -4.23 7.02
C GLN A 100 7.31 -3.58 7.26
N ILE A 101 6.22 -4.25 6.86
CA ILE A 101 4.85 -3.78 7.11
C ILE A 101 4.58 -3.65 8.61
N ALA A 102 5.03 -4.60 9.43
CA ALA A 102 4.87 -4.52 10.89
C ALA A 102 5.56 -3.29 11.48
N ARG A 103 6.78 -2.95 11.02
CA ARG A 103 7.49 -1.73 11.44
C ARG A 103 6.80 -0.46 10.98
N ALA A 104 6.35 -0.43 9.72
CA ALA A 104 5.63 0.70 9.16
C ALA A 104 4.33 0.97 9.96
N ARG A 105 3.59 -0.10 10.27
CA ARG A 105 2.39 -0.03 11.12
C ARG A 105 2.71 0.49 12.53
N ALA A 106 3.77 0.02 13.16
CA ALA A 106 4.19 0.49 14.48
C ALA A 106 4.50 2.00 14.44
N SER A 107 5.30 2.45 13.47
CA SER A 107 5.63 3.86 13.29
C SER A 107 4.40 4.73 13.05
N LEU A 108 3.44 4.25 12.25
CA LEU A 108 2.19 4.99 12.01
C LEU A 108 1.34 5.06 13.28
N THR A 109 1.26 3.96 14.04
CA THR A 109 0.55 3.92 15.32
C THR A 109 1.14 4.92 16.32
N ASP A 110 2.46 4.94 16.45
CA ASP A 110 3.16 5.87 17.35
C ASP A 110 2.90 7.33 16.96
N ALA A 111 2.94 7.64 15.66
CA ALA A 111 2.65 8.97 15.15
C ALA A 111 1.20 9.39 15.39
N ILE A 112 0.24 8.48 15.23
CA ILE A 112 -1.18 8.74 15.56
C ILE A 112 -1.34 9.00 17.05
N ILE A 113 -0.72 8.19 17.91
CA ILE A 113 -0.79 8.37 19.37
C ILE A 113 -0.19 9.73 19.77
N ALA A 114 0.93 10.12 19.18
CA ALA A 114 1.56 11.42 19.43
C ALA A 114 0.62 12.57 19.01
N LEU A 115 0.09 12.52 17.79
CA LEU A 115 -0.82 13.53 17.27
C LEU A 115 -2.08 13.69 18.12
N VAL A 116 -2.71 12.58 18.51
CA VAL A 116 -3.94 12.60 19.33
C VAL A 116 -3.70 13.17 20.72
N LYS A 117 -2.48 13.08 21.27
CA LYS A 117 -2.14 13.69 22.56
C LYS A 117 -1.96 15.20 22.50
N GLU A 118 -1.70 15.75 21.31
CA GLU A 118 -1.50 17.19 21.09
C GLU A 118 -2.80 17.93 20.71
N LEU A 119 -3.86 17.18 20.38
CA LEU A 119 -5.21 17.67 20.09
C LEU A 119 -6.05 17.77 21.37
#